data_AF-A0A7L0V930-F1
#
_entry.id   AF-A0A7L0V930-F1
#
_cell.length_a   1.000
_cell.length_b   1.000
_cell.length_c   1.000
_cell.angle_alpha   90.00
_cell.angle_beta   90.00
_cell.angle_gamma   90.00
#
_symmetry.space_group_name_H-M   'P 1'
#
loop_
_entity.id
_entity.type
_entity.pdbx_description
1 polymer ?
#
loop_
_entity_poly.entity_id
_entity_poly.type
_entity_poly.pdbx_seq_one_letter_code
_entity_poly.pdbx_strand_id
1 'polypeptide(L)'
;EYAMDYWKSNGAPAEKLLVGFPTYGKSFTLQNPSDTSVGAPASGPGPAGPYTREAGTLAYYEICTLLNSGATQAWDEPQDVPYAYKGSEWVGYDNVRSFGLKVDWLKKNNFGGAMVWALDMDDFTGDFCKEGKYPLISTLKKGLGLQSGGCTPPAQPLPPITEATTTTSGGSGGSGGSGGSGGSGFCAGKSNGLYADPSNKRNFYNCLNGQTFVQSCQPELVFDAFCKCCTWR
;
A
#
# COMPACT_ATOMS: atom_id res chain seq x y z
N GLU A 1 13.25 -6.89 18.55
CA GLU A 1 14.33 -6.10 19.18
C GLU A 1 15.69 -6.35 18.53
N TYR A 2 16.22 -7.57 18.61
CA TYR A 2 17.56 -7.98 18.12
C TYR A 2 18.01 -7.36 16.79
N ALA A 3 17.19 -7.42 15.74
CA ALA A 3 17.60 -6.96 14.41
C ALA A 3 17.98 -5.46 14.39
N MET A 4 17.22 -4.60 15.08
CA MET A 4 17.52 -3.17 15.10
C MET A 4 18.71 -2.86 16.01
N ASP A 5 18.82 -3.57 17.14
CA ASP A 5 19.96 -3.45 18.05
C ASP A 5 21.25 -3.91 17.39
N TYR A 6 21.18 -4.94 16.54
CA TYR A 6 22.29 -5.40 15.73
C TYR A 6 22.78 -4.28 14.79
N TRP A 7 21.89 -3.66 14.02
CA TRP A 7 22.28 -2.54 13.16
C TRP A 7 22.88 -1.37 13.95
N LYS A 8 22.25 -1.01 15.06
CA LYS A 8 22.69 0.07 15.95
C LYS A 8 24.07 -0.20 16.54
N SER A 9 24.28 -1.41 17.08
CA SER A 9 25.57 -1.82 17.67
C SER A 9 26.70 -1.96 16.65
N ASN A 10 26.37 -2.17 15.38
CA ASN A 10 27.34 -2.21 14.27
C ASN A 10 27.54 -0.85 13.59
N GLY A 11 27.13 0.26 14.22
CA GLY A 11 27.50 1.62 13.81
C GLY A 11 26.45 2.38 13.00
N ALA A 12 25.26 1.82 12.77
CA ALA A 12 24.18 2.59 12.17
C ALA A 12 23.56 3.56 13.20
N PRO A 13 23.54 4.88 12.94
CA PRO A 13 22.91 5.85 13.85
C PRO A 13 21.42 5.56 14.00
N ALA A 14 20.91 5.58 15.23
CA ALA A 14 19.53 5.18 15.53
C ALA A 14 18.50 6.06 14.79
N GLU A 15 18.76 7.36 14.72
CA GLU A 15 17.96 8.36 14.03
C GLU A 15 17.91 8.20 12.51
N LYS A 16 18.77 7.35 11.93
CA LYS A 16 18.76 6.98 10.51
C LYS A 16 18.14 5.60 10.25
N LEU A 17 17.88 4.83 11.29
CA LEU A 17 17.26 3.52 11.18
C LEU A 17 15.74 3.64 11.18
N LEU A 18 15.11 3.15 10.11
CA LEU A 18 13.66 3.05 10.00
C LEU A 18 13.24 1.60 10.28
N VAL A 19 12.41 1.40 11.30
CA VAL A 19 11.90 0.08 11.68
C VAL A 19 10.88 -0.37 10.63
N GLY A 20 11.01 -1.60 10.12
CA GLY A 20 10.06 -2.17 9.17
C GLY A 20 8.79 -2.68 9.86
N PHE A 21 7.63 -2.31 9.32
CA PHE A 21 6.31 -2.75 9.77
C PHE A 21 5.59 -3.46 8.61
N PRO A 22 5.23 -4.75 8.77
CA PRO A 22 4.49 -5.47 7.75
C PRO A 22 2.98 -5.24 7.89
N THR A 23 2.29 -4.96 6.79
CA THR A 23 0.82 -4.98 6.70
C THR A 23 0.32 -6.29 6.09
N TYR A 24 1.05 -7.36 6.36
CA TYR A 24 0.75 -8.72 5.91
C TYR A 24 1.18 -9.72 6.99
N GLY A 25 0.69 -10.95 6.87
CA GLY A 25 1.07 -12.08 7.71
C GLY A 25 1.71 -13.20 6.90
N LYS A 26 2.42 -14.09 7.59
CA LYS A 26 2.92 -15.35 7.03
C LYS A 26 2.05 -16.50 7.50
N SER A 27 1.53 -17.26 6.54
CA SER A 27 0.58 -18.33 6.79
C SER A 27 1.19 -19.71 6.56
N PHE A 28 0.67 -20.69 7.29
CA PHE A 28 1.12 -22.07 7.31
C PHE A 28 -0.07 -23.02 7.29
N THR A 29 0.16 -24.22 6.77
CA THR A 29 -0.76 -25.35 6.93
C THR A 29 -0.25 -26.24 8.07
N LEU A 30 -0.98 -26.32 9.17
CA LEU A 30 -0.66 -27.16 10.33
C LEU A 30 -0.79 -28.64 9.97
N GLN A 31 0.17 -29.45 10.45
CA GLN A 31 0.09 -30.91 10.34
C GLN A 31 -1.02 -31.49 11.24
N ASN A 32 -1.24 -30.88 12.40
CA ASN A 32 -2.30 -31.25 13.34
C ASN A 32 -3.18 -30.02 13.64
N PRO A 33 -4.45 -29.98 13.20
CA PRO A 33 -5.36 -28.86 13.48
C PRO A 33 -5.61 -28.57 14.97
N SER A 34 -5.32 -29.52 15.86
CA SER A 34 -5.47 -29.35 17.31
C SER A 34 -4.23 -28.76 17.98
N ASP A 35 -3.09 -28.72 17.30
CA ASP A 35 -1.88 -28.04 17.78
C ASP A 35 -1.71 -26.72 17.04
N THR A 36 -2.20 -25.65 17.67
CA THR A 36 -2.26 -24.30 17.10
C THR A 36 -1.26 -23.35 17.75
N SER A 37 -0.38 -23.89 18.58
CA SER A 37 0.63 -23.13 19.33
C SER A 37 1.70 -22.56 18.41
N VAL A 38 2.38 -21.49 18.85
CA VAL A 38 3.58 -21.01 18.17
C VAL A 38 4.64 -22.11 18.20
N GLY A 39 5.18 -22.45 17.02
CA GLY A 39 6.13 -23.56 16.87
C GLY A 39 5.51 -24.91 16.53
N ALA A 40 4.18 -24.99 16.42
CA ALA A 40 3.49 -26.20 15.95
C ALA A 40 4.00 -26.66 14.57
N PRO A 41 4.12 -27.98 14.31
CA PRO A 41 4.58 -28.48 13.02
C PRO A 41 3.67 -28.09 11.85
N ALA A 42 4.27 -27.52 10.80
CA ALA A 42 3.58 -27.19 9.55
C ALA A 42 3.97 -28.16 8.42
N SER A 43 3.04 -28.47 7.52
CA SER A 43 3.28 -29.25 6.30
C SER A 43 3.74 -28.38 5.12
N GLY A 44 3.62 -27.06 5.23
CA GLY A 44 4.00 -26.12 4.18
C GLY A 44 3.36 -24.74 4.35
N PRO A 45 3.45 -23.89 3.32
CA PRO A 45 2.78 -22.60 3.31
C PRO A 45 1.26 -22.77 3.46
N GLY A 46 0.61 -21.76 4.05
CA GLY A 46 -0.84 -21.68 4.08
C GLY A 46 -1.43 -21.44 2.68
N PRO A 47 -2.75 -21.65 2.50
CA PRO A 47 -3.42 -21.35 1.24
C PRO A 47 -3.19 -19.90 0.80
N ALA A 48 -3.14 -19.69 -0.52
CA ALA A 48 -3.05 -18.36 -1.09
C ALA A 48 -4.33 -17.57 -0.83
N GLY A 49 -4.19 -16.30 -0.43
CA GLY A 49 -5.32 -15.40 -0.27
C GLY A 49 -6.08 -15.14 -1.59
N PRO A 50 -7.38 -14.80 -1.55
CA PRO A 50 -8.18 -14.59 -2.75
C PRO A 50 -7.71 -13.38 -3.60
N TYR A 51 -7.00 -12.42 -2.99
CA TYR A 51 -6.51 -11.20 -3.64
C TYR A 51 -5.00 -11.27 -3.88
N THR A 52 -4.21 -11.57 -2.84
CA THR A 52 -2.73 -11.65 -2.96
C THR A 52 -2.30 -12.81 -3.86
N ARG A 53 -3.05 -13.92 -3.84
CA ARG A 53 -2.80 -15.13 -4.64
C ARG A 53 -1.38 -15.70 -4.47
N GLU A 54 -0.80 -15.48 -3.30
CA GLU A 54 0.53 -15.98 -2.93
C GLU A 54 0.39 -16.95 -1.74
N ALA A 55 0.76 -18.21 -1.95
CA ALA A 55 0.74 -19.19 -0.86
C ALA A 55 1.73 -18.80 0.24
N GLY A 56 1.29 -18.88 1.49
CA GLY A 56 2.10 -18.53 2.66
C GLY A 56 2.14 -17.04 3.01
N THR A 57 1.42 -16.19 2.27
CA THR A 57 1.30 -14.75 2.55
C THR A 57 -0.16 -14.35 2.52
N LEU A 58 -0.60 -13.55 3.50
CA LEU A 58 -1.94 -12.94 3.50
C LEU A 58 -1.80 -11.45 3.79
N ALA A 59 -2.47 -10.60 3.01
CA ALA A 59 -2.58 -9.18 3.34
C ALA A 59 -3.43 -8.96 4.61
N TYR A 60 -3.26 -7.83 5.31
CA TYR A 60 -4.00 -7.56 6.54
C TYR A 60 -5.52 -7.67 6.34
N TYR A 61 -6.04 -7.14 5.23
CA TYR A 61 -7.47 -7.23 4.89
C TYR A 61 -7.95 -8.68 4.62
N GLU A 62 -7.08 -9.57 4.12
CA GLU A 62 -7.38 -11.00 3.96
C GLU A 62 -7.43 -11.71 5.31
N ILE A 63 -6.55 -11.34 6.24
CA ILE A 63 -6.55 -11.86 7.61
C ILE A 63 -7.83 -11.43 8.34
N CYS A 64 -8.29 -10.18 8.14
CA CYS A 64 -9.59 -9.74 8.64
C CYS A 64 -10.74 -10.58 8.08
N THR A 65 -10.68 -10.99 6.81
CA THR A 65 -11.68 -11.90 6.21
C THR A 65 -11.64 -13.28 6.87
N LEU A 66 -10.44 -13.83 7.12
CA LEU A 66 -10.27 -15.09 7.83
C LEU A 66 -10.89 -15.03 9.24
N LEU A 67 -10.62 -13.95 10.00
CA LEU A 67 -11.20 -13.70 11.32
C LEU A 67 -12.73 -13.59 11.26
N ASN A 68 -13.26 -12.80 10.33
CA ASN A 68 -14.71 -12.64 10.12
C ASN A 68 -15.40 -13.96 9.71
N SER A 69 -14.65 -14.90 9.15
CA SER A 69 -15.14 -16.24 8.82
C SER A 69 -15.16 -17.21 10.02
N GLY A 70 -14.82 -16.75 11.22
CA GLY A 70 -14.82 -17.55 12.44
C GLY A 70 -13.47 -18.18 12.80
N ALA A 71 -12.35 -17.66 12.28
CA ALA A 71 -11.03 -18.05 12.78
C ALA A 71 -10.84 -17.55 14.22
N THR A 72 -10.09 -18.31 15.02
CA THR A 72 -9.74 -17.91 16.38
C THR A 72 -8.50 -17.03 16.34
N GLN A 73 -8.58 -15.84 16.92
CA GLN A 73 -7.41 -15.00 17.18
C GLN A 73 -6.83 -15.35 18.55
N ALA A 74 -5.52 -15.44 18.62
CA ALA A 74 -4.76 -15.60 19.85
C ALA A 74 -3.63 -14.56 19.89
N TRP A 75 -3.14 -14.29 21.10
CA TRP A 75 -2.07 -13.33 21.35
C TRP A 75 -0.86 -14.08 21.90
N ASP A 76 0.30 -13.83 21.31
CA ASP A 76 1.56 -14.38 21.79
C ASP A 76 2.23 -13.39 22.73
N GLU A 77 1.98 -13.55 24.03
CA GLU A 77 2.46 -12.64 25.09
C GLU A 77 3.99 -12.40 25.06
N PRO A 78 4.87 -13.41 24.85
CA PRO A 78 6.31 -13.18 24.77
C PRO A 78 6.77 -12.39 23.53
N GLN A 79 5.99 -12.37 22.44
CA GLN A 79 6.38 -11.72 21.19
C GLN A 79 5.57 -10.45 20.87
N ASP A 80 4.57 -10.12 21.70
CA ASP A 80 3.70 -8.94 21.55
C ASP A 80 3.02 -8.84 20.17
N VAL A 81 2.64 -9.99 19.60
CA VAL A 81 1.99 -10.07 18.29
C VAL A 81 0.82 -11.06 18.28
N PRO A 82 -0.18 -10.83 17.43
CA PRO A 82 -1.27 -11.78 17.25
C PRO A 82 -0.89 -12.92 16.30
N TYR A 83 -1.62 -14.03 16.44
CA TYR A 83 -1.76 -15.03 15.39
C TYR A 83 -3.23 -15.46 15.30
N ALA A 84 -3.61 -16.07 14.19
CA ALA A 84 -4.97 -16.58 14.00
C ALA A 84 -4.95 -17.96 13.35
N TYR A 85 -5.96 -18.77 13.64
CA TYR A 85 -6.05 -20.12 13.10
C TYR A 85 -7.50 -20.59 12.89
N LYS A 86 -7.68 -21.48 11.90
CA LYS A 86 -8.96 -22.13 11.58
C LYS A 86 -8.71 -23.46 10.88
N GLY A 87 -9.10 -24.56 11.52
CA GLY A 87 -8.75 -25.89 11.02
C GLY A 87 -7.23 -26.04 10.94
N SER A 88 -6.70 -26.39 9.77
CA SER A 88 -5.24 -26.44 9.53
C SER A 88 -4.63 -25.10 9.14
N GLU A 89 -5.40 -24.04 8.88
CA GLU A 89 -4.84 -22.74 8.51
C GLU A 89 -4.34 -22.01 9.75
N TRP A 90 -3.12 -21.49 9.70
CA TRP A 90 -2.50 -20.69 10.75
C TRP A 90 -1.81 -19.48 10.12
N VAL A 91 -1.92 -18.30 10.73
CA VAL A 91 -1.24 -17.09 10.26
C VAL A 91 -0.71 -16.26 11.42
N GLY A 92 0.58 -15.94 11.38
CA GLY A 92 1.22 -14.98 12.26
C GLY A 92 1.30 -13.63 11.56
N TYR A 93 0.89 -12.56 12.24
CA TYR A 93 0.71 -11.26 11.60
C TYR A 93 0.82 -10.10 12.60
N ASP A 94 0.58 -8.89 12.12
CA ASP A 94 0.49 -7.68 12.92
C ASP A 94 -0.93 -7.08 12.88
N ASN A 95 -1.38 -6.50 13.99
CA ASN A 95 -2.64 -5.76 14.08
C ASN A 95 -2.42 -4.37 14.69
N VAL A 96 -3.51 -3.62 14.86
CA VAL A 96 -3.47 -2.28 15.49
C VAL A 96 -2.78 -2.30 16.87
N ARG A 97 -2.99 -3.35 17.67
CA ARG A 97 -2.35 -3.48 19.00
C ARG A 97 -0.84 -3.68 18.88
N SER A 98 -0.36 -4.63 18.08
CA SER A 98 1.07 -4.89 17.91
C SER A 98 1.80 -3.72 17.25
N PHE A 99 1.16 -3.05 16.29
CA PHE A 99 1.66 -1.80 15.71
C PHE A 99 1.84 -0.71 16.78
N GLY A 100 0.86 -0.54 17.67
CA GLY A 100 0.96 0.40 18.79
C GLY A 100 2.15 0.09 19.71
N LEU A 101 2.30 -1.17 20.13
CA LEU A 101 3.42 -1.61 20.99
C LEU A 101 4.78 -1.39 20.32
N LYS A 102 4.90 -1.76 19.04
CA LYS A 102 6.13 -1.55 18.26
C LYS A 102 6.47 -0.08 18.07
N VAL A 103 5.48 0.81 17.96
CA VAL A 103 5.72 2.27 17.90
C VAL A 103 6.24 2.80 19.23
N ASP A 104 5.68 2.35 20.35
CA ASP A 104 6.17 2.75 21.67
C ASP A 104 7.60 2.26 21.91
N TRP A 105 7.89 1.02 21.52
CA TRP A 105 9.25 0.48 21.52
C TRP A 105 10.19 1.28 20.60
N LEU A 106 9.75 1.64 19.39
CA LEU A 106 10.53 2.42 18.43
C LEU A 106 10.94 3.77 19.03
N LYS A 107 9.99 4.50 19.61
CA LYS A 107 10.24 5.79 20.26
C LYS A 107 11.18 5.65 21.45
N LYS A 108 10.97 4.64 22.31
CA LYS A 108 11.83 4.36 23.47
C LYS A 108 13.29 4.13 23.07
N ASN A 109 13.53 3.59 21.88
CA ASN A 109 14.87 3.29 21.38
C ASN A 109 15.50 4.39 20.51
N ASN A 110 14.80 5.52 20.33
CA ASN A 110 15.22 6.66 19.52
C ASN A 110 15.52 6.31 18.05
N PHE A 111 14.74 5.39 17.46
CA PHE A 111 14.86 5.11 16.03
C PHE A 111 14.25 6.24 15.18
N GLY A 112 14.78 6.43 13.96
CA GLY A 112 14.44 7.53 13.06
C GLY A 112 13.01 7.54 12.55
N GLY A 113 12.32 6.40 12.58
CA GLY A 113 10.94 6.30 12.14
C GLY A 113 10.54 4.89 11.75
N ALA A 114 9.43 4.77 11.03
CA ALA A 114 8.88 3.52 10.55
C ALA A 114 8.86 3.49 9.01
N MET A 115 9.15 2.32 8.44
CA MET A 115 8.90 1.98 7.05
C MET A 115 7.80 0.93 7.02
N VAL A 116 6.88 1.02 6.05
CA VAL A 116 5.78 0.07 5.92
C VAL A 116 5.89 -0.72 4.63
N TRP A 117 5.78 -2.04 4.74
CA TRP A 117 5.57 -2.92 3.60
C TRP A 117 4.19 -3.60 3.74
N ALA A 118 3.17 -3.22 2.97
CA ALA A 118 3.09 -2.12 2.01
C ALA A 118 1.74 -1.38 2.12
N LEU A 119 1.58 -0.28 1.37
CA LEU A 119 0.35 0.51 1.37
C LEU A 119 -0.88 -0.30 0.95
N ASP A 120 -0.73 -1.11 -0.11
CA ASP A 120 -1.80 -1.88 -0.73
C ASP A 120 -2.22 -3.13 0.04
N MET A 121 -1.46 -3.53 1.07
CA MET A 121 -1.77 -4.69 1.92
C MET A 121 -2.43 -4.31 3.25
N ASP A 122 -2.46 -3.03 3.61
CA ASP A 122 -3.32 -2.52 4.68
C ASP A 122 -4.80 -2.53 4.21
N ASP A 123 -5.76 -2.38 5.13
CA ASP A 123 -7.17 -2.21 4.73
C ASP A 123 -7.42 -0.79 4.22
N PHE A 124 -6.93 -0.50 3.02
CA PHE A 124 -6.93 0.82 2.41
C PHE A 124 -8.34 1.34 2.10
N THR A 125 -9.32 0.45 1.91
CA THR A 125 -10.73 0.84 1.72
C THR A 125 -11.47 0.99 3.05
N GLY A 126 -11.06 0.23 4.08
CA GLY A 126 -11.71 0.15 5.40
C GLY A 126 -12.88 -0.83 5.44
N ASP A 127 -13.07 -1.63 4.39
CA ASP A 127 -14.25 -2.48 4.23
C ASP A 127 -14.07 -3.87 4.87
N PHE A 128 -12.84 -4.33 5.10
CA PHE A 128 -12.56 -5.70 5.52
C PHE A 128 -12.49 -5.83 7.05
N CYS A 129 -11.76 -4.92 7.68
CA CYS A 129 -11.47 -4.95 9.11
C CYS A 129 -12.46 -4.12 9.93
N LYS A 130 -13.17 -3.17 9.29
CA LYS A 130 -14.07 -2.20 9.94
C LYS A 130 -13.36 -1.30 10.97
N GLU A 131 -12.07 -1.03 10.73
CA GLU A 131 -11.20 -0.20 11.57
C GLU A 131 -10.93 1.18 10.95
N GLY A 132 -11.63 1.53 9.87
CA GLY A 132 -11.39 2.72 9.05
C GLY A 132 -10.37 2.46 7.94
N LYS A 133 -10.08 3.49 7.13
CA LYS A 133 -9.11 3.40 6.03
C LYS A 133 -7.68 3.37 6.55
N TYR A 134 -6.87 2.48 6.01
CA TYR A 134 -5.46 2.31 6.38
C TYR A 134 -5.27 2.18 7.90
N PRO A 135 -5.93 1.22 8.58
CA PRO A 135 -5.95 1.15 10.04
C PRO A 135 -4.54 0.96 10.64
N LEU A 136 -3.69 0.15 10.02
CA LEU A 136 -2.33 -0.09 10.51
C LEU A 136 -1.45 1.15 10.29
N ILE A 137 -1.45 1.72 9.09
CA ILE A 137 -0.63 2.90 8.77
C ILE A 137 -1.11 4.14 9.53
N SER A 138 -2.42 4.27 9.74
CA SER A 138 -2.99 5.33 10.59
C SER A 138 -2.57 5.19 12.04
N THR A 139 -2.43 3.96 12.54
CA THR A 139 -1.89 3.68 13.87
C THR A 139 -0.44 4.16 13.99
N LEU A 140 0.41 3.89 12.99
CA LEU A 140 1.78 4.42 12.93
C LEU A 140 1.80 5.96 12.91
N LYS A 141 1.04 6.58 11.99
CA LYS A 141 0.96 8.05 11.87
C LYS A 141 0.54 8.69 13.19
N LYS A 142 -0.42 8.10 13.91
CA LYS A 142 -0.89 8.55 15.22
C LYS A 142 0.20 8.39 16.28
N GLY A 143 0.77 7.19 16.40
CA GLY A 143 1.74 6.87 17.43
C GLY A 143 3.07 7.64 17.31
N LEU A 144 3.42 8.06 16.09
CA LEU A 144 4.58 8.92 15.78
C LEU A 144 4.27 10.43 15.86
N GLY A 145 3.04 10.83 16.21
CA GLY A 145 2.67 12.24 16.36
C GLY A 145 2.54 13.01 15.05
N LEU A 146 2.34 12.33 13.91
CA LEU A 146 2.33 12.94 12.57
C LEU A 146 0.93 13.37 12.09
N GLN A 147 -0.05 13.50 13.00
CA GLN A 147 -1.45 13.80 12.63
C GLN A 147 -1.64 15.23 12.13
N SER A 148 -0.88 16.19 12.64
CA SER A 148 -0.93 17.61 12.28
C SER A 148 0.05 18.02 11.18
N GLY A 149 0.70 17.07 10.51
CA GLY A 149 1.58 17.36 9.38
C GLY A 149 0.82 18.12 8.29
N GLY A 150 1.32 19.29 7.90
CA GLY A 150 0.71 20.14 6.88
C GLY A 150 0.57 19.40 5.55
N CYS A 151 -0.62 18.84 5.32
CA CYS A 151 -0.97 18.20 4.05
C CYS A 151 -1.57 19.24 3.12
N THR A 152 -0.79 20.28 2.83
CA THR A 152 -1.16 21.35 1.91
C THR A 152 -0.47 21.11 0.58
N PRO A 153 -1.20 21.11 -0.55
CA PRO A 153 -0.58 21.13 -1.85
C PRO A 153 0.43 22.29 -1.93
N PRO A 154 1.57 22.10 -2.60
CA PRO A 154 2.50 23.20 -2.82
C PRO A 154 1.78 24.33 -3.59
N ALA A 155 2.07 25.58 -3.23
CA ALA A 155 1.46 26.75 -3.85
C ALA A 155 1.74 26.84 -5.36
N GLN A 156 2.84 26.23 -5.81
CA GLN A 156 3.20 26.05 -7.20
C GLN A 156 3.16 24.56 -7.58
N PRO A 157 2.73 24.23 -8.80
CA PRO A 157 2.86 22.87 -9.33
C PRO A 157 4.33 22.44 -9.26
N LEU A 158 4.58 21.23 -8.76
CA LEU A 158 5.91 20.64 -8.83
C LEU A 158 6.32 20.56 -10.32
N PRO A 159 7.58 20.87 -10.66
CA PRO A 159 8.05 20.69 -12.02
C PRO A 159 7.85 19.23 -12.45
N PRO A 160 7.51 18.96 -13.72
CA PRO A 160 7.40 17.59 -14.20
C PRO A 160 8.73 16.87 -13.94
N ILE A 161 8.64 15.72 -13.27
CA ILE A 161 9.79 14.84 -13.09
C ILE A 161 10.24 14.46 -14.49
N THR A 162 11.40 14.97 -14.91
CA THR A 162 12.04 14.52 -16.15
C THR A 162 12.47 13.09 -15.89
N GLU A 163 11.87 12.12 -16.58
CA GLU A 163 12.29 10.72 -16.49
C GLU A 163 13.81 10.67 -16.72
N ALA A 164 14.51 9.96 -15.84
CA ALA A 164 15.93 9.71 -16.03
C ALA A 164 16.09 8.98 -17.38
N THR A 165 16.89 9.56 -18.27
CA THR A 165 17.20 8.96 -19.57
C THR A 165 17.87 7.61 -19.32
N THR A 166 17.16 6.52 -19.56
CA THR A 166 17.74 5.19 -19.63
C THR A 166 18.71 5.17 -20.80
N THR A 167 20.01 5.23 -20.51
CA THR A 167 21.05 4.92 -21.48
C THR A 167 20.96 3.44 -21.85
N THR A 168 20.18 3.12 -22.88
CA THR A 168 20.25 1.84 -23.56
C THR A 168 21.42 1.86 -24.54
N SER A 169 22.47 1.13 -24.17
CA SER A 169 23.56 0.79 -25.08
C SER A 169 23.06 -0.10 -26.21
N GLY A 170 23.24 0.39 -27.44
CA GLY A 170 23.32 -0.28 -28.74
C GLY A 170 22.76 -1.70 -28.92
N GLY A 171 21.78 -1.81 -29.82
CA GLY A 171 21.40 -3.05 -30.50
C GLY A 171 20.58 -2.76 -31.75
N SER A 172 21.24 -2.77 -32.92
CA SER A 172 20.58 -2.73 -34.23
C SER A 172 19.70 -3.96 -34.46
N GLY A 173 18.47 -3.76 -34.92
CA GLY A 173 17.58 -4.82 -35.39
C GLY A 173 16.31 -4.22 -36.00
N GLY A 174 16.08 -4.49 -37.28
CA GLY A 174 15.16 -3.72 -38.13
C GLY A 174 13.68 -4.07 -38.06
N SER A 175 12.91 -3.15 -38.66
CA SER A 175 11.66 -3.28 -39.42
C SER A 175 10.45 -4.01 -38.83
N GLY A 176 9.35 -3.25 -38.73
CA GLY A 176 8.01 -3.71 -39.11
C GLY A 176 6.88 -3.23 -38.19
N GLY A 177 6.02 -2.33 -38.68
CA GLY A 177 4.71 -2.08 -38.07
C GLY A 177 4.13 -0.69 -38.30
N SER A 178 3.39 -0.52 -39.40
CA SER A 178 2.68 0.69 -39.82
C SER A 178 1.51 1.13 -38.92
N GLY A 179 1.33 2.45 -38.81
CA GLY A 179 0.02 3.09 -39.06
C GLY A 179 -0.68 3.78 -37.89
N GLY A 180 -0.88 5.10 -37.99
CA GLY A 180 -2.07 5.74 -37.39
C GLY A 180 -1.92 7.15 -36.80
N SER A 181 -1.93 8.17 -37.66
CA SER A 181 -2.44 9.54 -37.47
C SER A 181 -1.99 10.41 -36.29
N GLY A 182 -1.32 11.52 -36.65
CA GLY A 182 -0.98 12.62 -35.77
C GLY A 182 -2.19 13.29 -35.11
N GLY A 183 -2.27 13.16 -33.79
CA GLY A 183 -3.06 14.03 -32.95
C GLY A 183 -2.25 15.27 -32.58
N SER A 184 -2.75 16.46 -32.87
CA SER A 184 -2.23 17.72 -32.32
C SER A 184 -2.98 18.08 -31.03
N GLY A 185 -2.27 18.54 -30.00
CA GLY A 185 -2.85 19.06 -28.75
C GLY A 185 -2.47 18.25 -27.50
N PHE A 186 -3.17 18.51 -26.38
CA PHE A 186 -2.90 17.91 -25.06
C PHE A 186 -2.83 16.38 -25.07
N CYS A 187 -3.66 15.73 -25.89
CA CYS A 187 -3.79 14.27 -25.96
C CYS A 187 -2.74 13.57 -26.83
N ALA A 188 -1.80 14.30 -27.45
CA ALA A 188 -0.73 13.69 -28.23
C ALA A 188 0.12 12.74 -27.34
N GLY A 189 0.16 11.46 -27.69
CA GLY A 189 0.88 10.42 -26.93
C GLY A 189 0.21 9.97 -25.62
N LYS A 190 -1.01 10.44 -25.31
CA LYS A 190 -1.77 9.98 -24.14
C LYS A 190 -2.67 8.79 -24.49
N SER A 191 -2.89 7.91 -23.51
CA SER A 191 -3.89 6.85 -23.62
C SER A 191 -5.31 7.43 -23.64
N ASN A 192 -6.25 6.68 -24.21
CA ASN A 192 -7.65 7.10 -24.26
C ASN A 192 -8.23 7.24 -22.84
N GLY A 193 -8.96 8.32 -22.58
CA GLY A 193 -9.55 8.57 -21.27
C GLY A 193 -9.78 10.04 -20.93
N LEU A 194 -10.25 10.29 -19.70
CA LEU A 194 -10.55 11.63 -19.20
C LEU A 194 -9.40 12.19 -18.35
N TYR A 195 -9.01 13.43 -18.64
CA TYR A 195 -7.91 14.14 -18.00
C TYR A 195 -8.37 15.51 -17.53
N ALA A 196 -7.89 15.95 -16.36
CA ALA A 196 -8.22 17.28 -15.87
C ALA A 196 -7.61 18.37 -16.77
N ASP A 197 -8.35 19.44 -17.02
CA ASP A 197 -7.81 20.65 -17.63
C ASP A 197 -7.02 21.44 -16.55
N PRO A 198 -5.70 21.65 -16.74
CA PRO A 198 -4.88 22.35 -15.75
C PRO A 198 -5.21 23.84 -15.64
N SER A 199 -5.87 24.42 -16.65
CA SER A 199 -6.21 25.85 -16.71
C SER A 199 -7.60 26.13 -16.17
N ASN A 200 -8.52 25.16 -16.20
CA ASN A 200 -9.89 25.34 -15.75
C ASN A 200 -10.45 24.09 -15.05
N LYS A 201 -10.70 24.19 -13.74
CA LYS A 201 -11.21 23.08 -12.91
C LYS A 201 -12.59 22.57 -13.30
N ARG A 202 -13.35 23.32 -14.11
CA ARG A 202 -14.65 22.90 -14.64
C ARG A 202 -14.52 22.16 -15.97
N ASN A 203 -13.35 22.20 -16.59
CA ASN A 203 -13.11 21.54 -17.87
C ASN A 203 -12.30 20.26 -17.70
N PHE A 204 -12.43 19.37 -18.67
CA PHE A 204 -11.62 18.16 -18.79
C PHE A 204 -11.41 17.82 -20.26
N TYR A 205 -10.32 17.13 -20.54
CA TYR A 205 -9.98 16.61 -21.85
C TYR A 205 -10.40 15.15 -21.96
N ASN A 206 -11.22 14.84 -22.95
CA ASN A 206 -11.44 13.48 -23.40
C ASN A 206 -10.45 13.18 -24.52
N CYS A 207 -9.50 12.29 -24.26
CA CYS A 207 -8.51 11.85 -25.25
C CYS A 207 -9.02 10.61 -25.98
N LEU A 208 -9.10 10.69 -27.31
CA LEU A 208 -9.44 9.56 -28.17
C LEU A 208 -8.48 9.53 -29.36
N ASN A 209 -7.70 8.45 -29.47
CA ASN A 209 -6.72 8.23 -30.55
C ASN A 209 -5.77 9.43 -30.75
N GLY A 210 -5.28 9.98 -29.65
CA GLY A 210 -4.38 11.14 -29.65
C GLY A 210 -5.05 12.50 -29.91
N GLN A 211 -6.36 12.54 -30.19
CA GLN A 211 -7.11 13.78 -30.38
C GLN A 211 -7.66 14.33 -29.06
N THR A 212 -7.63 15.65 -28.93
CA THR A 212 -8.07 16.37 -27.73
C THR A 212 -9.49 16.89 -27.89
N PHE A 213 -10.42 16.40 -27.07
CA PHE A 213 -11.79 16.90 -27.00
C PHE A 213 -11.99 17.62 -25.67
N VAL A 214 -12.21 18.94 -25.70
CA VAL A 214 -12.47 19.72 -24.49
C VAL A 214 -13.95 19.57 -24.12
N GLN A 215 -14.21 19.22 -22.86
CA GLN A 215 -15.56 19.15 -22.30
C GLN A 215 -15.62 19.96 -21.01
N SER A 216 -16.82 20.42 -20.67
CA SER A 216 -17.09 21.14 -19.44
C SER A 216 -18.08 20.36 -18.59
N CYS A 217 -17.82 20.30 -17.29
CA CYS A 217 -18.78 19.86 -16.31
C CYS A 217 -20.02 20.76 -16.31
N GLN A 218 -21.14 20.19 -15.85
CA GLN A 218 -22.38 20.95 -15.63
C GLN A 218 -22.11 22.20 -14.77
N PRO A 219 -22.96 23.25 -14.84
CA PRO A 219 -22.88 24.40 -13.95
C PRO A 219 -22.67 23.97 -12.48
N GLU A 220 -21.77 24.66 -11.79
CA GLU A 220 -21.36 24.40 -10.39
C GLU A 220 -20.55 23.12 -10.10
N LEU A 221 -20.32 22.25 -11.08
CA LEU A 221 -19.50 21.05 -10.90
C LEU A 221 -18.04 21.26 -11.33
N VAL A 222 -17.13 20.56 -10.67
CA VAL A 222 -15.69 20.49 -10.99
C VAL A 222 -15.30 19.07 -11.39
N PHE A 223 -14.32 18.95 -12.28
CA PHE A 223 -13.82 17.64 -12.70
C PHE A 223 -12.88 17.08 -11.63
N ASP A 224 -13.17 15.87 -11.16
CA ASP A 224 -12.34 15.11 -10.23
C ASP A 224 -11.59 14.01 -10.99
N ALA A 225 -10.27 14.11 -10.96
CA ALA A 225 -9.36 13.21 -11.67
C ALA A 225 -9.28 11.80 -11.08
N PHE A 226 -9.74 11.59 -9.84
CA PHE A 226 -9.80 10.30 -9.15
C PHE A 226 -11.00 9.49 -9.63
N CYS A 227 -12.22 10.06 -9.57
CA CYS A 227 -13.42 9.38 -10.07
C CYS A 227 -13.59 9.47 -11.60
N LYS A 228 -12.79 10.31 -12.28
CA LYS A 228 -12.96 10.66 -13.70
C LYS A 228 -14.36 11.20 -13.98
N CYS A 229 -14.89 12.01 -13.07
CA CYS A 229 -16.27 12.44 -13.07
C CYS A 229 -16.41 13.91 -12.65
N CYS A 230 -17.54 14.53 -12.98
CA CYS A 230 -17.88 15.87 -12.51
C CYS A 230 -18.60 15.74 -11.16
N THR A 231 -18.03 16.36 -10.13
CA THR A 231 -18.55 16.31 -8.75
C THR A 231 -18.63 17.70 -8.15
N TRP A 232 -19.37 17.82 -7.05
CA TRP A 232 -19.36 19.01 -6.21
C TRP A 232 -18.00 19.22 -5.57
N ARG A 233 -17.65 20.48 -5.34
CA ARG A 233 -16.40 20.86 -4.70
C ARG A 233 -16.52 20.87 -3.19
#